data_AF-A0A5P1EXS3-F1
#
_entry.id   AF-A0A5P1EXS3-F1
#
_cell.length_a   1.000
_cell.length_b   1.000
_cell.length_c   1.000
_cell.angle_alpha   90.00
_cell.angle_beta   90.00
_cell.angle_gamma   90.00
#
_symmetry.space_group_name_H-M   'P 1'
#
loop_
_entity.id
_entity.type
_entity.pdbx_description
1 polymer ?
#
loop_
_entity_poly.entity_id
_entity_poly.type
_entity_poly.pdbx_seq_one_letter_code
_entity_poly.pdbx_strand_id
1 'polypeptide(L)'
;MERVIGGKFKLGRKIGSGSFGELYLGVNIQSREEVAVKLESVKTKHPQLHYESKLCMLLQGGTGIPHLKWFIVEDDYYIMVIDLLGPSLEDLFNYCNRKLTL
;
A
#
# COMPACT_ATOMS: atom_id res chain seq x y z
N MET A 1 9.03 -4.55 -18.43
CA MET A 1 8.66 -3.14 -18.68
C MET A 1 8.37 -2.49 -17.34
N GLU A 2 8.86 -1.28 -17.12
CA GLU A 2 8.59 -0.53 -15.90
C GLU A 2 7.16 0.01 -15.96
N ARG A 3 6.27 -0.50 -15.10
CA ARG A 3 4.89 -0.02 -15.04
C ARG A 3 4.85 1.29 -14.26
N VAL A 4 4.29 2.32 -14.86
CA VAL A 4 4.06 3.62 -14.21
C VAL A 4 2.57 3.79 -13.99
N ILE A 5 2.17 4.06 -12.76
CA ILE A 5 0.77 4.24 -12.34
C ILE A 5 0.45 5.73 -12.30
N GLY A 6 -0.65 6.12 -12.92
CA GLY A 6 -1.16 7.49 -12.94
C GLY A 6 -0.14 8.52 -13.43
N GLY A 7 0.85 8.09 -14.23
CA GLY A 7 1.97 8.92 -14.68
C GLY A 7 2.90 9.44 -13.57
N LYS A 8 2.73 9.00 -12.32
CA LYS A 8 3.38 9.61 -11.14
C LYS A 8 4.25 8.64 -10.36
N PHE A 9 3.88 7.37 -10.30
CA PHE A 9 4.53 6.38 -9.44
C PHE A 9 5.04 5.22 -10.28
N LYS A 10 6.33 4.96 -10.20
CA LYS A 10 6.94 3.77 -10.80
C LYS A 10 6.70 2.59 -9.86
N LEU A 11 6.05 1.55 -10.37
CA LEU A 11 5.78 0.32 -9.63
C LEU A 11 7.04 -0.56 -9.60
N GLY A 12 7.42 -0.99 -8.40
CA GLY A 12 8.57 -1.84 -8.13
C GLY A 12 8.17 -3.29 -7.82
N ARG A 13 8.97 -3.93 -6.96
CA ARG A 13 8.73 -5.32 -6.55
C ARG A 13 7.49 -5.45 -5.67
N LYS A 14 6.82 -6.61 -5.74
CA LYS A 14 5.81 -7.00 -4.76
C LYS A 14 6.47 -7.15 -3.38
N ILE A 15 5.86 -6.57 -2.35
CA ILE A 15 6.34 -6.61 -0.96
C ILE A 15 5.36 -7.31 -0.02
N GLY A 16 4.14 -7.57 -0.49
CA GLY A 16 3.16 -8.34 0.27
C GLY A 16 1.93 -8.66 -0.54
N SER A 17 1.04 -9.43 0.07
CA SER A 17 -0.31 -9.70 -0.43
C SER A 17 -1.22 -9.95 0.76
N GLY A 18 -2.48 -9.55 0.63
CA GLY A 18 -3.53 -9.84 1.59
C GLY A 18 -4.73 -10.46 0.89
N SER A 19 -5.80 -10.68 1.65
CA SER A 19 -7.04 -11.27 1.16
C SER A 19 -7.71 -10.46 0.03
N PHE A 20 -7.45 -9.16 -0.03
CA PHE A 20 -8.16 -8.21 -0.90
C PHE A 20 -7.24 -7.52 -1.90
N GLY A 21 -6.03 -8.03 -2.12
CA GLY A 21 -5.13 -7.46 -3.12
C GLY A 21 -3.66 -7.69 -2.87
N GLU A 22 -2.87 -6.96 -3.65
CA GLU A 22 -1.43 -7.05 -3.66
C GLU A 22 -0.80 -5.73 -3.21
N LEU A 23 0.34 -5.83 -2.55
CA LEU A 23 1.10 -4.69 -2.06
C LEU A 23 2.46 -4.66 -2.75
N TYR A 24 2.81 -3.52 -3.31
CA TYR A 24 4.06 -3.28 -4.03
C TYR A 24 4.82 -2.11 -3.44
N LEU A 25 6.14 -2.16 -3.55
CA LEU A 25 6.97 -0.97 -3.42
C LEU A 25 6.75 -0.09 -4.65
N GLY A 26 6.55 1.21 -4.45
CA GLY A 26 6.52 2.20 -5.51
C GLY A 26 7.49 3.34 -5.22
N VAL A 27 7.79 4.12 -6.26
CA VAL A 27 8.61 5.34 -6.13
C VAL A 27 7.93 6.48 -6.87
N ASN A 28 7.72 7.61 -6.20
CA ASN A 28 7.29 8.85 -6.83
C ASN A 28 8.39 9.32 -7.80
N ILE A 29 8.06 9.50 -9.06
CA ILE A 29 9.04 9.80 -10.12
C ILE A 29 9.67 11.18 -9.92
N GLN A 30 8.91 12.14 -9.39
CA GLN A 30 9.35 13.52 -9.19
C GLN A 30 10.10 13.69 -7.86
N SER A 31 9.49 13.29 -6.74
CA SER A 31 10.07 13.50 -5.41
C SER A 31 11.10 12.43 -5.02
N ARG A 32 11.15 11.31 -5.75
CA ARG A 32 11.95 10.11 -5.42
C ARG A 32 11.57 9.44 -4.10
N GLU A 33 10.44 9.84 -3.51
CA GLU A 33 9.87 9.24 -2.30
C GLU A 33 9.46 7.78 -2.56
N GLU A 34 9.90 6.88 -1.69
CA GLU A 34 9.41 5.50 -1.67
C GLU A 34 8.03 5.43 -1.02
N VAL A 35 7.12 4.67 -1.63
CA VAL A 35 5.71 4.57 -1.24
C VAL A 35 5.25 3.11 -1.26
N ALA A 36 4.16 2.82 -0.56
CA ALA A 36 3.48 1.54 -0.71
C ALA A 36 2.30 1.70 -1.68
N VAL A 37 2.19 0.78 -2.64
CA VAL A 37 1.12 0.75 -3.63
C VAL A 37 0.26 -0.49 -3.42
N LYS A 38 -0.98 -0.29 -2.98
CA LYS A 38 -2.00 -1.35 -2.89
C LYS A 38 -2.79 -1.41 -4.20
N LEU A 39 -2.94 -2.61 -4.75
CA LEU A 39 -3.76 -2.89 -5.92
C LEU A 39 -4.85 -3.92 -5.59
N GLU A 40 -6.08 -3.61 -5.96
CA GLU A 40 -7.23 -4.50 -5.87
C GLU A 40 -7.98 -4.49 -7.20
N SER A 41 -8.31 -5.66 -7.77
CA SER A 41 -9.11 -5.70 -8.99
C SER A 41 -10.52 -5.19 -8.70
N VAL A 42 -11.06 -4.34 -9.59
CA VAL A 42 -12.46 -3.88 -9.52
C VAL A 42 -13.46 -5.03 -9.68
N LYS A 43 -13.02 -6.18 -10.19
CA LYS A 43 -13.83 -7.39 -10.42
C LYS A 43 -13.90 -8.31 -9.19
N THR A 44 -13.17 -7.99 -8.12
CA THR A 44 -13.25 -8.73 -6.85
C THR A 44 -14.69 -8.73 -6.34
N LYS A 45 -15.15 -9.86 -5.78
CA LYS A 45 -16.55 -10.02 -5.30
C LYS A 45 -16.96 -8.97 -4.27
N HIS A 46 -16.01 -8.54 -3.44
CA HIS A 46 -16.20 -7.57 -2.37
C HIS A 46 -15.03 -6.58 -2.39
N PRO A 47 -15.02 -5.57 -3.28
CA PRO A 47 -13.93 -4.62 -3.34
C PRO A 47 -13.95 -3.71 -2.12
N GLN A 48 -12.81 -3.55 -1.45
CA GLN A 48 -12.69 -2.81 -0.19
C GLN A 48 -11.75 -1.61 -0.27
N LEU A 49 -10.84 -1.59 -1.24
CA LEU A 49 -9.75 -0.62 -1.29
C LEU A 49 -10.24 0.83 -1.47
N HIS A 50 -11.34 1.02 -2.22
CA HIS A 50 -11.97 2.34 -2.35
C HIS A 50 -12.59 2.85 -1.05
N TYR A 51 -13.11 1.96 -0.20
CA TYR A 51 -13.62 2.33 1.12
C TYR A 51 -12.46 2.57 2.09
N GLU A 52 -11.44 1.73 2.06
CA GLU A 52 -10.21 1.89 2.86
C GLU A 52 -9.55 3.25 2.60
N SER A 53 -9.46 3.70 1.34
CA SER A 53 -8.87 5.00 1.02
C SER A 53 -9.62 6.18 1.64
N LYS A 54 -10.95 6.12 1.69
CA LYS A 54 -11.78 7.13 2.38
C LYS A 54 -11.53 7.14 3.88
N LEU A 55 -11.36 5.97 4.50
CA LEU A 55 -11.04 5.86 5.92
C LEU A 55 -9.64 6.41 6.23
N CYS A 56 -8.63 6.05 5.43
CA CYS A 56 -7.29 6.62 5.56
C CYS A 56 -7.31 8.14 5.44
N MET A 57 -8.05 8.70 4.48
CA MET A 57 -8.19 10.14 4.32
C MET A 57 -8.89 10.83 5.51
N LEU A 58 -9.84 10.16 6.16
CA LEU A 58 -10.53 10.69 7.33
C LEU A 58 -9.64 10.65 8.59
N LEU A 59 -8.83 9.60 8.73
CA LEU A 59 -8.02 9.34 9.92
C LEU A 59 -6.60 9.94 9.83
N GLN A 60 -6.16 10.39 8.65
CA GLN A 60 -4.84 10.97 8.46
C GLN A 60 -4.61 12.17 9.42
N GLY A 61 -3.36 12.32 9.87
CA GLY A 61 -3.00 13.25 10.96
C GLY A 61 -3.07 12.64 12.35
N GLY A 62 -3.71 11.47 12.52
CA GLY A 62 -3.64 10.67 13.74
C GLY A 62 -2.30 9.96 13.91
N THR A 63 -1.86 9.76 15.15
CA THR A 63 -0.64 9.01 15.46
C THR A 63 -0.71 7.58 14.93
N GLY A 64 0.26 7.18 14.13
CA GLY A 64 0.34 5.82 13.57
C GLY A 64 -0.56 5.56 12.36
N ILE A 65 -1.23 6.58 11.81
CA ILE A 65 -2.04 6.46 10.59
C ILE A 65 -1.21 6.86 9.36
N PRO A 66 -1.08 6.01 8.33
CA PRO A 66 -0.37 6.36 7.10
C PRO A 66 -1.17 7.38 6.28
N HIS A 67 -0.46 8.31 5.62
CA HIS A 67 -1.10 9.29 4.75
C HIS A 67 -1.50 8.68 3.42
N LEU A 68 -2.68 9.06 2.95
CA LEU A 68 -3.11 8.79 1.58
C LEU A 68 -2.43 9.77 0.63
N LYS A 69 -1.51 9.27 -0.21
CA LYS A 69 -0.78 10.10 -1.20
C LYS A 69 -1.55 10.21 -2.51
N TRP A 70 -2.19 9.12 -2.92
CA TRP A 70 -2.93 9.07 -4.17
C TRP A 70 -3.95 7.92 -4.18
N PHE A 71 -5.03 8.11 -4.93
CA PHE A 71 -5.99 7.05 -5.23
C PHE A 71 -6.46 7.20 -6.68
N ILE A 72 -6.46 6.11 -7.44
CA ILE A 72 -6.89 6.10 -8.85
C ILE A 72 -7.53 4.77 -9.21
N VAL A 73 -8.33 4.77 -10.27
CA VAL A 73 -8.80 3.57 -10.96
C VAL A 73 -8.11 3.51 -12.32
N GLU A 74 -7.35 2.45 -12.57
CA GLU A 74 -6.55 2.28 -13.81
C GLU A 74 -6.51 0.79 -14.18
N ASP A 75 -6.68 0.45 -15.47
CA ASP A 75 -6.64 -0.91 -16.00
C ASP A 75 -7.49 -1.97 -15.25
N ASP A 76 -8.73 -1.63 -14.84
CA ASP A 76 -9.58 -2.49 -14.00
C ASP A 76 -9.02 -2.76 -12.58
N TYR A 77 -8.18 -1.87 -12.05
CA TYR A 77 -7.72 -1.91 -10.66
C TYR A 77 -8.08 -0.63 -9.90
N TYR A 78 -8.54 -0.80 -8.66
CA TYR A 78 -8.38 0.23 -7.64
C TYR A 78 -6.92 0.26 -7.21
N ILE A 79 -6.33 1.45 -7.18
CA ILE A 79 -4.94 1.63 -6.79
C ILE A 79 -4.86 2.72 -5.74
N MET A 80 -4.30 2.36 -4.58
CA MET A 80 -4.08 3.26 -3.46
C MET A 80 -2.58 3.39 -3.17
N VAL A 81 -2.10 4.62 -3.08
CA VAL A 81 -0.72 4.94 -2.73
C VAL A 81 -0.69 5.58 -1.35
N ILE A 82 0.11 5.00 -0.45
CA ILE A 82 0.27 5.45 0.93
C ILE A 82 1.76 5.54 1.30
N ASP A 83 2.04 6.11 2.47
CA ASP A 83 3.37 6.04 3.08
C ASP A 83 3.90 4.59 3.10
N LEU A 84 5.18 4.40 2.73
CA LEU A 84 5.85 3.13 2.96
C LEU A 84 6.16 2.97 4.45
N LEU A 85 5.70 1.86 5.04
CA LEU A 85 5.94 1.53 6.44
C LEU A 85 7.00 0.43 6.57
N GLY A 86 7.47 0.23 7.80
CA GLY A 86 8.38 -0.85 8.15
C GLY A 86 7.71 -2.25 8.17
N PRO A 87 8.46 -3.28 8.60
CA PRO A 87 7.95 -4.64 8.73
C PRO A 87 6.72 -4.72 9.65
N SER A 88 5.86 -5.70 9.38
CA SER A 88 4.73 -5.97 10.27
C SER A 88 5.21 -6.54 11.61
N LEU A 89 4.33 -6.52 12.62
CA LEU A 89 4.64 -7.16 13.90
C LEU A 89 4.86 -8.67 13.76
N GLU A 90 4.19 -9.34 12.82
CA GLU A 90 4.43 -10.77 12.56
C GLU A 90 5.82 -10.99 11.95
N ASP A 91 6.27 -10.11 11.05
CA ASP A 91 7.63 -10.18 10.49
C ASP A 91 8.67 -10.00 11.59
N LEU A 92 8.48 -9.00 12.46
CA LEU A 92 9.36 -8.76 13.61
C LEU A 92 9.32 -9.90 14.62
N PHE A 93 8.15 -10.50 14.85
CA PHE A 93 8.00 -11.65 15.72
C PHE A 93 8.77 -12.85 15.20
N ASN A 94 8.68 -13.12 13.90
CA ASN A 94 9.45 -14.18 13.25
C ASN A 94 10.95 -13.89 13.27
N TYR A 95 11.36 -12.63 13.08
CA TYR A 95 12.75 -12.20 13.24
C TYR A 95 13.30 -12.48 14.65
N CYS A 96 12.46 -12.33 15.67
CA CYS A 96 12.79 -12.62 17.07
C CYS A 96 12.62 -14.11 17.46
N ASN A 97 12.66 -15.04 16.51
CA ASN A 97 12.42 -16.47 16.74
C ASN A 97 11.10 -16.74 17.49
N ARG A 98 10.06 -15.98 17.15
CA ARG A 98 8.72 -16.07 17.75
C ARG A 98 8.72 -15.89 19.28
N LYS A 99 9.62 -15.05 19.78
CA LYS A 99 9.67 -14.67 21.20
C LYS A 99 10.03 -13.19 21.36
N LEU A 100 9.10 -12.40 21.89
CA LEU A 100 9.36 -11.03 22.32
C LEU A 100 9.64 -11.02 23.83
N THR A 101 10.50 -10.11 24.27
CA THR A 101 10.67 -9.80 25.70
C THR A 101 9.60 -8.81 26.14
N LEU A 102 9.11 -8.94 27.36
CA LEU A 102 8.29 -7.93 28.03
C LEU A 102 9.19 -6.86 28.64
#